data_AF-A0A2D9DA22-F1
#
_entry.id   AF-A0A2D9DA22-F1
#
_cell.length_a   1.000
_cell.length_b   1.000
_cell.length_c   1.000
_cell.angle_alpha   90.00
_cell.angle_beta   90.00
_cell.angle_gamma   90.00
#
_symmetry.space_group_name_H-M   'P 1'
#
loop_
_entity.id
_entity.type
_entity.pdbx_description
1 polymer ?
#
loop_
_entity_poly.entity_id
_entity_poly.type
_entity_poly.pdbx_seq_one_letter_code
_entity_poly.pdbx_strand_id
1 'polypeptide(L)'
;MKIKFIIFFYVFIYVDLFAQITISDADLVDVGDVIYQSYDLTPPPSISIGGTGINQIWDFSELQAMSNDTLFFIDPSSTPHSGLYLNVNLSMKKNGSISYFNKNNSGIYLHGIGDTVFNSPIIFYPLPLTYNLNITDGPTLAIDTVLTNPTLLSFIDSATVSNLTNGLADKVDTAVILTSYTSEFIVDASGLLTIPLGTFEVLRLKSIKYIITDLNIYCSNSINQYGSWIYNLPLSSIPILSGFSNNQVEYKFEWITDSPMVDFLLAEVVVDSLDNIIGGFSFQNMPTQSQTQDLISKSFKIYPIPSSYNITIESEDKNRIDFCLRDLNGKLILEDHFYYTTTLSLDGLLKGNYFLELKTKKGNCIKKVLVK
;
A
#
# COMPACT_ATOMS: atom_id res chain seq x y z
N MET A 1 9.27 22.81 77.37
CA MET A 1 8.47 22.42 76.19
C MET A 1 9.38 21.76 75.17
N LYS A 2 9.24 20.46 74.93
CA LYS A 2 10.02 19.72 73.92
C LYS A 2 9.24 19.72 72.61
N ILE A 3 9.69 20.48 71.61
CA ILE A 3 9.10 20.50 70.27
C ILE A 3 9.59 19.25 69.54
N LYS A 4 8.68 18.31 69.28
CA LYS A 4 8.94 17.14 68.43
C LYS A 4 8.87 17.59 66.96
N PHE A 5 9.99 17.50 66.26
CA PHE A 5 10.06 17.70 64.82
C PHE A 5 9.54 16.42 64.14
N ILE A 6 8.34 16.48 63.56
CA ILE A 6 7.79 15.40 62.74
C ILE A 6 8.29 15.66 61.31
N ILE A 7 9.21 14.82 60.84
CA ILE A 7 9.68 14.81 59.46
C ILE A 7 8.62 14.07 58.64
N PHE A 8 7.90 14.79 57.77
CA PHE A 8 6.97 14.22 56.81
C PHE A 8 7.78 13.71 55.61
N PHE A 9 7.96 12.39 55.53
CA PHE A 9 8.62 11.73 54.41
C PHE A 9 7.61 11.62 53.25
N TYR A 10 7.68 12.54 52.28
CA TYR A 10 6.91 12.46 51.04
C TYR A 10 7.50 11.32 50.19
N VAL A 11 6.87 10.15 50.23
CA VAL A 11 7.10 9.08 49.27
C VAL A 11 6.49 9.53 47.94
N PHE A 12 7.34 9.92 46.98
CA PHE A 12 6.94 10.03 45.59
C PHE A 12 6.67 8.61 45.07
N ILE A 13 5.40 8.21 45.02
CA ILE A 13 4.99 7.01 44.31
C ILE A 13 5.08 7.34 42.83
N TYR A 14 6.12 6.84 42.17
CA TYR A 14 6.17 6.77 40.72
C TYR A 14 5.12 5.76 40.28
N VAL A 15 4.01 6.25 39.73
CA VAL A 15 3.07 5.42 38.98
C VAL A 15 3.46 5.62 37.52
N ASP A 16 4.00 4.58 36.89
CA ASP A 16 4.18 4.58 35.43
C ASP A 16 2.77 4.58 34.83
N LEU A 17 2.29 5.77 34.47
CA LEU A 17 1.09 5.92 33.65
C LEU A 17 1.51 5.53 32.24
N PHE A 18 1.09 4.35 31.77
CA PHE A 18 1.20 3.99 30.37
C PHE A 18 0.43 5.05 29.56
N ALA A 19 1.15 5.87 28.81
CA ALA A 19 0.55 6.82 27.90
C ALA A 19 -0.18 6.04 26.80
N GLN A 20 -1.37 6.50 26.45
CA GLN A 20 -2.12 5.87 25.36
C GLN A 20 -1.43 6.15 24.02
N ILE A 21 -1.17 5.08 23.27
CA ILE A 21 -0.62 5.15 21.91
C ILE A 21 -1.41 6.17 21.06
N THR A 22 -0.67 7.01 20.35
CA THR A 22 -1.20 8.04 19.45
C THR A 22 -0.44 7.96 18.15
N ILE A 23 -1.14 7.76 17.04
CA ILE A 23 -0.52 7.70 15.72
C ILE A 23 -0.60 9.09 15.08
N SER A 24 0.55 9.69 14.82
CA SER A 24 0.68 10.98 14.14
C SER A 24 1.16 10.80 12.70
N ASP A 25 1.30 11.90 11.96
CA ASP A 25 1.85 11.87 10.59
C ASP A 25 3.33 11.43 10.53
N ALA A 26 4.06 11.55 11.64
CA ALA A 26 5.45 11.12 11.76
C ALA A 26 5.60 9.60 11.97
N ASP A 27 4.52 8.92 12.36
CA ASP A 27 4.50 7.47 12.60
C ASP A 27 4.04 6.70 11.35
N LEU A 28 3.85 7.41 10.23
CA LEU A 28 3.41 6.87 8.96
C LEU A 28 4.46 7.13 7.88
N VAL A 29 4.40 6.30 6.84
CA VAL A 29 5.19 6.38 5.61
C VAL A 29 5.50 7.79 5.09
N ASP A 30 6.76 7.97 4.71
CA ASP A 30 7.32 9.12 4.02
C ASP A 30 7.89 8.74 2.65
N VAL A 31 8.27 9.76 1.88
CA VAL A 31 8.96 9.57 0.60
C VAL A 31 10.28 8.83 0.81
N GLY A 32 10.42 7.68 0.16
CA GLY A 32 11.58 6.79 0.26
C GLY A 32 11.25 5.44 0.90
N ASP A 33 10.12 5.34 1.61
CA ASP A 33 9.76 4.13 2.35
C ASP A 33 9.30 3.01 1.43
N VAL A 34 9.56 1.78 1.87
CA VAL A 34 9.18 0.56 1.17
C VAL A 34 8.55 -0.40 2.16
N ILE A 35 7.27 -0.69 1.97
CA ILE A 35 6.52 -1.60 2.84
C ILE A 35 6.36 -2.94 2.12
N TYR A 36 6.87 -3.99 2.74
CA TYR A 36 6.70 -5.37 2.29
C TYR A 36 5.49 -5.97 3.00
N GLN A 37 4.52 -6.41 2.21
CA GLN A 37 3.31 -7.02 2.72
C GLN A 37 3.21 -8.46 2.23
N SER A 38 2.64 -9.31 3.05
CA SER A 38 2.29 -10.68 2.72
C SER A 38 0.78 -10.86 2.86
N TYR A 39 0.21 -11.73 2.03
CA TYR A 39 -1.20 -12.06 2.07
C TYR A 39 -1.40 -13.52 2.48
N ASP A 40 -2.27 -13.72 3.45
CA ASP A 40 -2.84 -15.01 3.84
C ASP A 40 -4.32 -15.04 3.44
N LEU A 41 -4.60 -15.64 2.29
CA LEU A 41 -5.95 -15.85 1.73
C LEU A 41 -6.78 -16.90 2.50
N THR A 42 -6.16 -17.72 3.36
CA THR A 42 -6.82 -18.81 4.09
C THR A 42 -6.33 -18.84 5.53
N PRO A 43 -6.57 -17.76 6.30
CA PRO A 43 -6.08 -17.66 7.66
C PRO A 43 -6.70 -18.78 8.52
N PRO A 44 -5.97 -19.33 9.50
CA PRO A 44 -6.51 -20.29 10.45
C PRO A 44 -7.80 -19.80 11.12
N PRO A 45 -8.80 -20.66 11.38
CA PRO A 45 -10.05 -20.26 12.04
C PRO A 45 -9.88 -19.70 13.46
N SER A 46 -8.71 -19.88 14.07
CA SER A 46 -8.30 -19.29 15.35
C SER A 46 -8.09 -17.77 15.27
N ILE A 47 -7.77 -17.24 14.09
CA ILE A 47 -7.54 -15.82 13.87
C ILE A 47 -8.89 -15.09 13.82
N SER A 48 -9.03 -14.11 14.71
CA SER A 48 -10.24 -13.29 14.83
C SER A 48 -9.87 -11.82 14.99
N ILE A 49 -10.72 -10.95 14.44
CA ILE A 49 -10.59 -9.51 14.58
C ILE A 49 -10.78 -9.04 16.04
N GLY A 50 -11.38 -9.85 16.92
CA GLY A 50 -11.58 -9.53 18.35
C GLY A 50 -12.67 -8.49 18.65
N GLY A 51 -12.90 -8.21 19.93
CA GLY A 51 -13.89 -7.23 20.40
C GLY A 51 -13.38 -5.78 20.39
N THR A 52 -14.25 -4.84 20.72
CA THR A 52 -13.87 -3.45 20.99
C THR A 52 -13.27 -3.32 22.40
N GLY A 53 -12.53 -2.26 22.66
CA GLY A 53 -11.98 -1.97 23.99
C GLY A 53 -10.46 -1.84 24.04
N ILE A 54 -9.96 -1.44 25.20
CA ILE A 54 -8.52 -1.40 25.49
C ILE A 54 -8.00 -2.79 25.91
N ASN A 55 -6.67 -2.96 25.89
CA ASN A 55 -5.97 -4.18 26.30
C ASN A 55 -6.40 -5.44 25.54
N GLN A 56 -6.76 -5.31 24.26
CA GLN A 56 -7.00 -6.46 23.40
C GLN A 56 -5.69 -7.21 23.12
N ILE A 57 -5.81 -8.49 22.82
CA ILE A 57 -4.69 -9.32 22.39
C ILE A 57 -5.11 -9.97 21.07
N TRP A 58 -4.36 -9.66 20.02
CA TRP A 58 -4.50 -10.27 18.70
C TRP A 58 -3.28 -11.14 18.45
N ASP A 59 -3.46 -12.45 18.42
CA ASP A 59 -2.40 -13.40 18.08
C ASP A 59 -2.58 -13.88 16.64
N PHE A 60 -1.90 -13.21 15.73
CA PHE A 60 -1.84 -13.50 14.30
C PHE A 60 -0.48 -14.12 13.92
N SER A 61 0.24 -14.71 14.88
CA SER A 61 1.54 -15.35 14.64
C SER A 61 1.48 -16.53 13.67
N GLU A 62 0.30 -17.14 13.51
CA GLU A 62 0.06 -18.24 12.60
C GLU A 62 -0.21 -17.81 11.14
N LEU A 63 -0.28 -16.50 10.85
CA LEU A 63 -0.45 -16.01 9.47
C LEU A 63 0.68 -16.49 8.55
N GLN A 64 0.31 -16.98 7.38
CA GLN A 64 1.25 -17.52 6.40
C GLN A 64 1.36 -16.63 5.17
N ALA A 65 2.61 -16.33 4.78
CA ALA A 65 2.88 -15.57 3.56
C ALA A 65 2.65 -16.45 2.32
N MET A 66 1.45 -16.40 1.74
CA MET A 66 1.14 -17.13 0.50
C MET A 66 1.45 -16.34 -0.76
N SER A 67 1.29 -15.02 -0.71
CA SER A 67 1.77 -14.12 -1.75
C SER A 67 2.34 -12.85 -1.11
N ASN A 68 3.21 -12.17 -1.84
CA ASN A 68 3.88 -10.96 -1.35
C ASN A 68 3.57 -9.80 -2.29
N ASP A 69 3.52 -8.60 -1.72
CA ASP A 69 3.40 -7.34 -2.44
C ASP A 69 4.36 -6.32 -1.82
N THR A 70 4.63 -5.25 -2.56
CA THR A 70 5.54 -4.19 -2.15
C THR A 70 4.95 -2.85 -2.49
N LEU A 71 4.76 -2.02 -1.46
CA LEU A 71 4.34 -0.64 -1.60
C LEU A 71 5.59 0.23 -1.64
N PHE A 72 5.71 1.05 -2.68
CA PHE A 72 6.79 2.04 -2.78
C PHE A 72 6.22 3.42 -2.54
N PHE A 73 6.72 4.12 -1.54
CA PHE A 73 6.39 5.51 -1.27
C PHE A 73 7.45 6.40 -1.92
N ILE A 74 7.05 7.16 -2.93
CA ILE A 74 7.95 7.92 -3.81
C ILE A 74 7.52 9.38 -3.87
N ASP A 75 8.47 10.22 -4.27
CA ASP A 75 8.21 11.65 -4.51
C ASP A 75 7.23 11.79 -5.68
N PRO A 76 6.08 12.47 -5.52
CA PRO A 76 5.14 12.72 -6.60
C PRO A 76 5.77 13.35 -7.85
N SER A 77 6.80 14.17 -7.69
CA SER A 77 7.50 14.83 -8.81
C SER A 77 8.26 13.84 -9.71
N SER A 78 8.59 12.65 -9.20
CA SER A 78 9.29 11.59 -9.93
C SER A 78 8.37 10.72 -10.79
N THR A 79 7.05 10.92 -10.72
CA THR A 79 6.07 10.07 -11.39
C THR A 79 5.71 10.60 -12.80
N PRO A 80 5.18 9.73 -13.69
CA PRO A 80 4.77 10.14 -15.04
C PRO A 80 3.62 11.17 -15.07
N HIS A 81 2.76 11.22 -14.05
CA HIS A 81 1.58 12.09 -14.01
C HIS A 81 1.73 13.28 -13.06
N SER A 82 2.95 13.57 -12.60
CA SER A 82 3.24 14.66 -11.65
C SER A 82 2.64 16.00 -12.08
N GLY A 83 2.66 16.30 -13.38
CA GLY A 83 2.08 17.53 -13.93
C GLY A 83 0.57 17.70 -13.77
N LEU A 84 -0.17 16.64 -13.41
CA LEU A 84 -1.61 16.69 -13.15
C LEU A 84 -1.95 17.04 -11.70
N TYR A 85 -1.00 16.89 -10.77
CA TYR A 85 -1.24 17.02 -9.34
C TYR A 85 -0.44 18.19 -8.75
N LEU A 86 -1.14 19.23 -8.29
CA LEU A 86 -0.50 20.45 -7.78
C LEU A 86 -0.29 20.49 -6.26
N ASN A 87 -1.08 19.71 -5.50
CA ASN A 87 -1.16 19.80 -4.04
C ASN A 87 -0.83 18.46 -3.35
N VAL A 88 0.13 17.71 -3.87
CA VAL A 88 0.50 16.37 -3.37
C VAL A 88 1.96 16.36 -2.92
N ASN A 89 2.25 15.61 -1.86
CA ASN A 89 3.60 15.49 -1.29
C ASN A 89 4.04 14.04 -1.05
N LEU A 90 3.17 13.06 -1.32
CA LEU A 90 3.46 11.63 -1.19
C LEU A 90 2.78 10.87 -2.34
N SER A 91 3.45 9.86 -2.90
CA SER A 91 2.84 8.96 -3.88
C SER A 91 3.11 7.51 -3.51
N MET A 92 2.09 6.67 -3.60
CA MET A 92 2.21 5.22 -3.39
C MET A 92 2.14 4.51 -4.73
N LYS A 93 3.19 3.78 -5.09
CA LYS A 93 3.22 2.90 -6.25
C LYS A 93 3.03 1.45 -5.82
N LYS A 94 2.02 0.80 -6.40
CA LYS A 94 1.68 -0.61 -6.18
C LYS A 94 1.22 -1.25 -7.49
N ASN A 95 1.82 -2.38 -7.88
CA ASN A 95 1.44 -3.14 -9.08
C ASN A 95 1.25 -2.31 -10.36
N GLY A 96 2.09 -1.28 -10.55
CA GLY A 96 2.05 -0.38 -11.71
C GLY A 96 1.07 0.79 -11.61
N SER A 97 0.16 0.77 -10.64
CA SER A 97 -0.70 1.92 -10.30
C SER A 97 0.03 2.88 -9.36
N ILE A 98 -0.30 4.16 -9.44
CA ILE A 98 0.26 5.22 -8.59
C ILE A 98 -0.89 6.03 -8.01
N SER A 99 -1.01 6.05 -6.69
CA SER A 99 -1.95 6.90 -5.96
C SER A 99 -1.23 8.13 -5.42
N TYR A 100 -1.88 9.29 -5.47
CA TYR A 100 -1.28 10.57 -5.10
C TYR A 100 -1.93 11.14 -3.85
N PHE A 101 -1.12 11.52 -2.87
CA PHE A 101 -1.58 11.94 -1.56
C PHE A 101 -1.02 13.29 -1.13
N ASN A 102 -1.79 13.99 -0.29
CA ASN A 102 -1.30 15.03 0.59
C ASN A 102 -1.31 14.49 2.03
N LYS A 103 -0.13 14.34 2.64
CA LYS A 103 0.04 13.99 4.05
C LYS A 103 0.36 15.25 4.85
N ASN A 104 -0.34 15.46 5.95
CA ASN A 104 -0.06 16.49 6.94
C ASN A 104 -0.55 16.04 8.33
N ASN A 105 -0.38 16.88 9.36
CA ASN A 105 -0.73 16.55 10.74
C ASN A 105 -2.24 16.33 10.99
N SER A 106 -3.12 16.69 10.05
CA SER A 106 -4.57 16.44 10.13
C SER A 106 -5.02 15.17 9.41
N GLY A 107 -4.19 14.61 8.54
CA GLY A 107 -4.54 13.38 7.82
C GLY A 107 -3.71 13.13 6.56
N ILE A 108 -4.01 11.98 5.95
CA ILE A 108 -3.58 11.62 4.61
C ILE A 108 -4.80 11.76 3.70
N TYR A 109 -4.69 12.54 2.65
CA TYR A 109 -5.77 12.83 1.70
C TYR A 109 -5.40 12.29 0.32
N LEU A 110 -6.26 11.47 -0.28
CA LEU A 110 -6.09 10.93 -1.64
C LEU A 110 -6.63 11.94 -2.66
N HIS A 111 -5.74 12.40 -3.55
CA HIS A 111 -6.06 13.37 -4.61
C HIS A 111 -6.35 12.71 -5.96
N GLY A 112 -6.08 11.42 -6.11
CA GLY A 112 -6.37 10.69 -7.34
C GLY A 112 -5.42 9.52 -7.58
N ILE A 113 -5.64 8.83 -8.69
CA ILE A 113 -4.92 7.60 -9.06
C ILE A 113 -4.55 7.68 -10.54
N GLY A 114 -3.28 7.42 -10.87
CA GLY A 114 -2.80 7.42 -12.23
C GLY A 114 -2.92 8.78 -12.90
N ASP A 115 -3.68 8.85 -13.97
CA ASP A 115 -4.06 10.05 -14.71
C ASP A 115 -5.45 10.59 -14.30
N THR A 116 -6.15 9.91 -13.39
CA THR A 116 -7.44 10.32 -12.86
C THR A 116 -7.25 11.20 -11.63
N VAL A 117 -7.34 12.51 -11.83
CA VAL A 117 -7.34 13.50 -10.74
C VAL A 117 -8.75 13.59 -10.16
N PHE A 118 -8.87 13.53 -8.83
CA PHE A 118 -10.15 13.73 -8.17
C PHE A 118 -10.52 15.21 -8.16
N ASN A 119 -11.79 15.49 -8.41
CA ASN A 119 -12.37 16.83 -8.33
C ASN A 119 -12.21 17.43 -6.92
N SER A 120 -12.39 16.60 -5.90
CA SER A 120 -12.12 16.92 -4.49
C SER A 120 -11.34 15.77 -3.86
N PRO A 121 -10.31 16.04 -3.03
CA PRO A 121 -9.60 14.99 -2.34
C PRO A 121 -10.50 14.30 -1.32
N ILE A 122 -10.27 13.02 -1.09
CA ILE A 122 -10.97 12.22 -0.07
C ILE A 122 -10.00 11.84 1.04
N ILE A 123 -10.47 11.79 2.28
CA ILE A 123 -9.59 11.37 3.37
C ILE A 123 -9.25 9.87 3.24
N PHE A 124 -7.97 9.54 3.36
CA PHE A 124 -7.46 8.17 3.41
C PHE A 124 -7.26 7.72 4.86
N TYR A 125 -6.67 8.58 5.69
CA TYR A 125 -6.69 8.46 7.15
C TYR A 125 -6.85 9.82 7.81
N PRO A 126 -7.69 9.95 8.85
CA PRO A 126 -7.62 11.09 9.77
C PRO A 126 -6.41 10.96 10.70
N LEU A 127 -5.79 12.09 11.03
CA LEU A 127 -4.71 12.14 12.01
C LEU A 127 -4.91 13.28 13.03
N PRO A 128 -4.38 13.11 14.26
CA PRO A 128 -3.79 11.87 14.79
C PRO A 128 -4.85 10.79 15.08
N LEU A 129 -4.48 9.52 15.00
CA LEU A 129 -5.32 8.42 15.48
C LEU A 129 -5.14 8.27 16.99
N THR A 130 -6.24 8.36 17.72
CA THR A 130 -6.32 8.10 19.15
C THR A 130 -7.49 7.16 19.43
N TYR A 131 -7.40 6.37 20.50
CA TYR A 131 -8.51 5.51 20.90
C TYR A 131 -9.79 6.34 21.15
N ASN A 132 -10.94 5.79 20.73
CA ASN A 132 -12.24 6.47 20.64
C ASN A 132 -12.34 7.57 19.57
N LEU A 133 -11.37 7.73 18.68
CA LEU A 133 -11.57 8.55 17.48
C LEU A 133 -12.76 8.02 16.70
N ASN A 134 -13.67 8.92 16.31
CA ASN A 134 -14.82 8.64 15.47
C ASN A 134 -15.05 9.83 14.55
N ILE A 135 -14.71 9.68 13.27
CA ILE A 135 -14.77 10.73 12.26
C ILE A 135 -15.52 10.21 11.04
N THR A 136 -16.40 11.04 10.50
CA THR A 136 -17.03 10.84 9.20
C THR A 136 -16.58 11.93 8.24
N ASP A 137 -16.13 11.55 7.05
CA ASP A 137 -15.79 12.44 5.94
C ASP A 137 -16.73 12.19 4.75
N GLY A 138 -17.17 13.28 4.11
CA GLY A 138 -18.10 13.25 2.98
C GLY A 138 -19.58 13.48 3.32
N PRO A 139 -20.48 13.33 2.33
CA PRO A 139 -20.22 12.83 0.98
C PRO A 139 -19.39 13.82 0.15
N THR A 140 -18.33 13.31 -0.49
CA THR A 140 -17.43 14.08 -1.34
C THR A 140 -17.50 13.56 -2.77
N LEU A 141 -17.89 14.42 -3.72
CA LEU A 141 -17.83 14.11 -5.15
C LEU A 141 -16.37 14.13 -5.63
N ALA A 142 -15.78 12.94 -5.72
CA ALA A 142 -14.38 12.77 -6.07
C ALA A 142 -14.17 12.62 -7.59
N ILE A 143 -15.08 11.92 -8.28
CA ILE A 143 -15.00 11.74 -9.73
C ILE A 143 -16.18 12.46 -10.37
N ASP A 144 -15.87 13.34 -11.31
CA ASP A 144 -16.83 13.97 -12.23
C ASP A 144 -16.23 13.88 -13.63
N THR A 145 -16.67 12.88 -14.39
CA THR A 145 -16.11 12.58 -15.71
C THR A 145 -17.20 12.59 -16.76
N VAL A 146 -16.95 13.33 -17.83
CA VAL A 146 -17.79 13.33 -19.03
C VAL A 146 -17.05 12.62 -20.16
N LEU A 147 -17.64 11.53 -20.63
CA LEU A 147 -17.19 10.79 -21.81
C LEU A 147 -18.05 11.21 -23.00
N THR A 148 -17.42 11.35 -24.17
CA THR A 148 -18.09 11.60 -25.45
C THR A 148 -17.49 10.71 -26.53
N ASN A 149 -18.16 10.57 -27.68
CA ASN A 149 -17.64 9.74 -28.77
C ASN A 149 -16.27 10.22 -29.31
N PRO A 150 -15.37 9.30 -29.73
CA PRO A 150 -15.59 7.88 -30.05
C PRO A 150 -15.33 6.87 -28.91
N THR A 151 -14.83 7.29 -27.74
CA THR A 151 -14.43 6.37 -26.66
C THR A 151 -15.61 5.62 -26.05
N LEU A 152 -16.81 6.19 -26.09
CA LEU A 152 -18.03 5.57 -25.57
C LEU A 152 -18.49 4.34 -26.36
N LEU A 153 -18.31 4.33 -27.68
CA LEU A 153 -18.71 3.22 -28.54
C LEU A 153 -17.93 1.92 -28.27
N SER A 154 -16.76 2.00 -27.66
CA SER A 154 -16.04 0.79 -27.22
C SER A 154 -16.57 0.19 -25.91
N PHE A 155 -17.39 0.93 -25.16
CA PHE A 155 -17.92 0.49 -23.86
C PHE A 155 -19.42 0.20 -23.89
N ILE A 156 -20.18 0.92 -24.72
CA ILE A 156 -21.63 0.78 -24.86
C ILE A 156 -21.96 0.69 -26.36
N ASP A 157 -22.30 -0.51 -26.82
CA ASP A 157 -22.64 -0.76 -28.22
C ASP A 157 -24.09 -0.36 -28.56
N SER A 158 -24.38 -0.27 -29.86
CA SER A 158 -25.71 0.11 -30.36
C SER A 158 -26.81 -0.87 -29.95
N ALA A 159 -26.48 -2.15 -29.78
CA ALA A 159 -27.42 -3.16 -29.30
C ALA A 159 -27.83 -2.89 -27.84
N THR A 160 -26.87 -2.57 -26.98
CA THR A 160 -27.10 -2.16 -25.59
C THR A 160 -27.96 -0.90 -25.55
N VAL A 161 -27.63 0.13 -26.34
CA VAL A 161 -28.42 1.37 -26.41
C VAL A 161 -29.85 1.10 -26.86
N SER A 162 -30.04 0.28 -27.89
CA SER A 162 -31.37 -0.11 -28.37
C SER A 162 -32.15 -0.84 -27.28
N ASN A 163 -31.53 -1.74 -26.52
CA ASN A 163 -32.19 -2.43 -25.41
C ASN A 163 -32.58 -1.45 -24.29
N LEU A 164 -31.66 -0.58 -23.87
CA LEU A 164 -31.91 0.41 -22.81
C LEU A 164 -33.03 1.40 -23.15
N THR A 165 -33.20 1.70 -24.44
CA THR A 165 -34.17 2.69 -24.93
C THR A 165 -35.41 2.07 -25.57
N ASN A 166 -35.59 0.75 -25.50
CA ASN A 166 -36.67 0.02 -26.18
C ASN A 166 -36.75 0.33 -27.70
N GLY A 167 -35.59 0.45 -28.35
CA GLY A 167 -35.44 0.69 -29.79
C GLY A 167 -35.62 2.15 -30.21
N LEU A 168 -35.74 3.09 -29.27
CA LEU A 168 -35.90 4.51 -29.60
C LEU A 168 -34.58 5.17 -30.03
N ALA A 169 -33.44 4.71 -29.51
CA ALA A 169 -32.10 5.18 -29.86
C ALA A 169 -31.20 4.01 -30.29
N ASP A 170 -30.16 4.31 -31.06
CA ASP A 170 -29.17 3.34 -31.55
C ASP A 170 -27.73 3.76 -31.25
N LYS A 171 -27.55 4.93 -30.62
CA LYS A 171 -26.25 5.51 -30.33
C LYS A 171 -26.25 6.16 -28.94
N VAL A 172 -25.13 6.01 -28.22
CA VAL A 172 -24.80 6.82 -27.05
C VAL A 172 -23.90 7.97 -27.49
N ASP A 173 -24.21 9.20 -27.10
CA ASP A 173 -23.41 10.38 -27.45
C ASP A 173 -22.55 10.86 -26.29
N THR A 174 -23.08 10.75 -25.07
CA THR A 174 -22.46 11.30 -23.87
C THR A 174 -22.77 10.41 -22.69
N ALA A 175 -21.78 10.20 -21.83
CA ALA A 175 -21.96 9.60 -20.52
C ALA A 175 -21.32 10.51 -19.48
N VAL A 176 -22.01 10.70 -18.37
CA VAL A 176 -21.54 11.43 -17.20
C VAL A 176 -21.45 10.43 -16.06
N ILE A 177 -20.27 10.31 -15.48
CA ILE A 177 -19.96 9.43 -14.36
C ILE A 177 -19.62 10.32 -13.16
N LEU A 178 -20.44 10.22 -12.12
CA LEU A 178 -20.25 10.93 -10.87
C LEU A 178 -20.01 9.90 -9.77
N THR A 179 -18.86 9.94 -9.09
CA THR A 179 -18.59 9.05 -7.95
C THR A 179 -18.36 9.85 -6.69
N SER A 180 -19.20 9.60 -5.69
CA SER A 180 -19.13 10.19 -4.36
C SER A 180 -18.68 9.17 -3.32
N TYR A 181 -17.86 9.64 -2.38
CA TYR A 181 -17.34 8.85 -1.27
C TYR A 181 -17.80 9.43 0.07
N THR A 182 -18.25 8.55 0.97
CA THR A 182 -18.36 8.85 2.40
C THR A 182 -17.53 7.81 3.15
N SER A 183 -16.65 8.25 4.04
CA SER A 183 -15.80 7.35 4.84
C SER A 183 -15.99 7.59 6.33
N GLU A 184 -16.14 6.53 7.09
CA GLU A 184 -16.19 6.54 8.56
C GLU A 184 -14.93 5.86 9.10
N PHE A 185 -14.30 6.49 10.09
CA PHE A 185 -13.08 6.04 10.74
C PHE A 185 -13.33 5.94 12.23
N ILE A 186 -13.20 4.74 12.78
CA ILE A 186 -13.47 4.46 14.19
C ILE A 186 -12.29 3.72 14.79
N VAL A 187 -11.59 4.34 15.73
CA VAL A 187 -10.56 3.65 16.52
C VAL A 187 -11.23 3.05 17.74
N ASP A 188 -11.67 1.79 17.61
CA ASP A 188 -12.55 1.13 18.57
C ASP A 188 -11.83 0.16 19.53
N ALA A 189 -10.55 -0.15 19.27
CA ALA A 189 -9.76 -1.02 20.12
C ALA A 189 -8.28 -0.60 20.18
N SER A 190 -7.62 -0.99 21.26
CA SER A 190 -6.17 -0.89 21.43
C SER A 190 -5.63 -2.07 22.21
N GLY A 191 -4.36 -2.43 21.99
CA GLY A 191 -3.77 -3.59 22.64
C GLY A 191 -2.50 -4.08 21.98
N LEU A 192 -2.20 -5.37 22.16
CA LEU A 192 -1.03 -6.03 21.60
C LEU A 192 -1.42 -6.87 20.38
N LEU A 193 -0.72 -6.65 19.28
CA LEU A 193 -0.79 -7.48 18.08
C LEU A 193 0.51 -8.27 17.94
N THR A 194 0.41 -9.59 17.82
CA THR A 194 1.51 -10.46 17.43
C THR A 194 1.31 -10.91 15.99
N ILE A 195 2.26 -10.62 15.12
CA ILE A 195 2.36 -11.14 13.74
C ILE A 195 3.72 -11.84 13.57
N PRO A 196 3.99 -12.54 12.46
CA PRO A 196 5.31 -13.16 12.24
C PRO A 196 6.52 -12.20 12.37
N LEU A 197 6.30 -10.90 12.18
CA LEU A 197 7.32 -9.86 12.35
C LEU A 197 7.68 -9.59 13.82
N GLY A 198 6.76 -9.83 14.75
CA GLY A 198 6.93 -9.52 16.17
C GLY A 198 5.63 -9.13 16.87
N THR A 199 5.75 -8.64 18.10
CA THR A 199 4.64 -8.13 18.92
C THR A 199 4.75 -6.63 19.07
N PHE A 200 3.64 -5.92 18.82
CA PHE A 200 3.58 -4.47 18.82
C PHE A 200 2.35 -3.96 19.58
N GLU A 201 2.47 -2.80 20.21
CA GLU A 201 1.30 -2.05 20.68
C GLU A 201 0.63 -1.36 19.49
N VAL A 202 -0.70 -1.48 19.41
CA VAL A 202 -1.47 -1.04 18.25
C VAL A 202 -2.77 -0.36 18.63
N LEU A 203 -3.21 0.54 17.77
CA LEU A 203 -4.60 0.95 17.62
C LEU A 203 -5.25 0.11 16.51
N ARG A 204 -6.47 -0.36 16.75
CA ARG A 204 -7.31 -0.94 15.70
C ARG A 204 -8.23 0.14 15.15
N LEU A 205 -8.09 0.42 13.86
CA LEU A 205 -8.94 1.31 13.10
C LEU A 205 -9.95 0.48 12.28
N LYS A 206 -11.24 0.74 12.48
CA LYS A 206 -12.33 0.30 11.62
C LYS A 206 -12.63 1.41 10.61
N SER A 207 -12.48 1.10 9.33
CA SER A 207 -12.78 1.98 8.21
C SER A 207 -14.02 1.47 7.46
N ILE A 208 -15.04 2.31 7.29
CA ILE A 208 -16.23 2.00 6.50
C ILE A 208 -16.31 2.99 5.34
N LYS A 209 -16.29 2.50 4.11
CA LYS A 209 -16.33 3.35 2.92
C LYS A 209 -17.59 3.08 2.10
N TYR A 210 -18.40 4.11 1.95
CA TYR A 210 -19.57 4.13 1.07
C TYR A 210 -19.18 4.78 -0.25
N ILE A 211 -19.39 4.07 -1.35
CA ILE A 211 -19.11 4.52 -2.71
C ILE A 211 -20.44 4.54 -3.47
N ILE A 212 -20.83 5.72 -3.94
CA ILE A 212 -22.03 5.92 -4.76
C ILE A 212 -21.59 6.40 -6.14
N THR A 213 -21.98 5.70 -7.18
CA THR A 213 -21.71 6.04 -8.58
C THR A 213 -23.00 6.27 -9.34
N ASP A 214 -23.19 7.49 -9.82
CA ASP A 214 -24.27 7.83 -10.74
C ASP A 214 -23.76 7.79 -12.18
N LEU A 215 -24.37 6.95 -13.01
CA LEU A 215 -24.14 6.89 -14.45
C LEU A 215 -25.34 7.51 -15.18
N ASN A 216 -25.12 8.63 -15.84
CA ASN A 216 -26.11 9.29 -16.67
C ASN A 216 -25.68 9.22 -18.14
N ILE A 217 -26.55 8.77 -19.04
CA ILE A 217 -26.22 8.66 -20.46
C ILE A 217 -27.22 9.42 -21.32
N TYR A 218 -26.73 10.10 -22.35
CA TYR A 218 -27.54 10.67 -23.42
C TYR A 218 -27.46 9.76 -24.64
N CYS A 219 -28.61 9.26 -25.08
CA CYS A 219 -28.72 8.40 -26.25
C CYS A 219 -29.56 9.08 -27.32
N SER A 220 -29.13 8.97 -28.58
CA SER A 220 -29.86 9.49 -29.73
C SER A 220 -30.04 8.43 -30.83
N ASN A 221 -30.99 8.72 -31.70
CA ASN A 221 -31.26 7.94 -32.89
C ASN A 221 -30.52 8.54 -34.09
N SER A 222 -29.73 7.72 -34.77
CA SER A 222 -28.87 8.15 -35.87
C SER A 222 -29.64 8.61 -37.12
N ILE A 223 -30.92 8.25 -37.25
CA ILE A 223 -31.77 8.61 -38.40
C ILE A 223 -32.49 9.94 -38.14
N ASN A 224 -33.22 10.04 -37.03
CA ASN A 224 -34.09 11.18 -36.76
C ASN A 224 -33.49 12.23 -35.81
N GLN A 225 -32.30 11.96 -35.25
CA GLN A 225 -31.55 12.83 -34.34
C GLN A 225 -32.28 13.22 -33.05
N TYR A 226 -33.38 12.56 -32.71
CA TYR A 226 -33.99 12.69 -31.40
C TYR A 226 -33.22 11.86 -30.39
N GLY A 227 -33.09 12.40 -29.18
CA GLY A 227 -32.42 11.73 -28.08
C GLY A 227 -32.96 12.14 -26.73
N SER A 228 -32.66 11.33 -25.72
CA SER A 228 -33.08 11.56 -24.34
C SER A 228 -32.01 11.12 -23.36
N TRP A 229 -32.01 11.75 -22.20
CA TRP A 229 -31.19 11.33 -21.06
C TRP A 229 -31.82 10.14 -20.35
N ILE A 230 -30.97 9.21 -19.94
CA ILE A 230 -31.27 8.18 -18.95
C ILE A 230 -30.43 8.51 -17.72
N TYR A 231 -31.09 8.79 -16.60
CA TYR A 231 -30.44 9.18 -15.36
C TYR A 231 -30.35 7.99 -14.41
N ASN A 232 -29.26 7.95 -13.63
CA ASN A 232 -28.96 6.92 -12.64
C ASN A 232 -29.17 5.51 -13.20
N LEU A 233 -28.55 5.26 -14.35
CA LEU A 233 -28.57 3.95 -14.97
C LEU A 233 -27.84 2.95 -14.05
N PRO A 234 -28.46 1.79 -13.74
CA PRO A 234 -27.76 0.77 -12.98
C PRO A 234 -26.51 0.33 -13.73
N LEU A 235 -25.33 0.35 -13.10
CA LEU A 235 -24.06 -0.04 -13.73
C LEU A 235 -24.16 -1.45 -14.33
N SER A 236 -24.89 -2.34 -13.66
CA SER A 236 -25.14 -3.71 -14.11
C SER A 236 -25.90 -3.81 -15.44
N SER A 237 -26.54 -2.73 -15.90
CA SER A 237 -27.23 -2.66 -17.20
C SER A 237 -26.27 -2.46 -18.37
N ILE A 238 -25.03 -2.09 -18.11
CA ILE A 238 -23.97 -2.01 -19.13
C ILE A 238 -23.17 -3.32 -19.09
N PRO A 239 -23.03 -4.07 -20.20
CA PRO A 239 -22.40 -5.40 -20.19
C PRO A 239 -20.99 -5.44 -19.58
N ILE A 240 -20.13 -4.46 -19.87
CA ILE A 240 -18.77 -4.41 -19.31
C ILE A 240 -18.76 -4.10 -17.80
N LEU A 241 -19.86 -3.56 -17.27
CA LEU A 241 -20.02 -3.19 -15.87
C LEU A 241 -21.00 -4.13 -15.12
N SER A 242 -21.35 -5.29 -15.70
CA SER A 242 -22.39 -6.18 -15.16
C SER A 242 -22.12 -6.68 -13.74
N GLY A 243 -20.84 -6.74 -13.32
CA GLY A 243 -20.41 -7.13 -11.98
C GLY A 243 -20.35 -6.00 -10.96
N PHE A 244 -20.68 -4.76 -11.35
CA PHE A 244 -20.59 -3.58 -10.49
C PHE A 244 -21.98 -3.11 -10.06
N SER A 245 -22.03 -2.52 -8.86
CA SER A 245 -23.21 -1.88 -8.30
C SER A 245 -22.95 -0.39 -8.20
N ASN A 246 -23.99 0.42 -8.41
CA ASN A 246 -23.93 1.86 -8.18
C ASN A 246 -23.58 2.18 -6.72
N ASN A 247 -23.97 1.30 -5.80
CA ASN A 247 -23.74 1.48 -4.37
C ASN A 247 -22.85 0.33 -3.89
N GLN A 248 -21.69 0.67 -3.34
CA GLN A 248 -20.76 -0.27 -2.74
C GLN A 248 -20.42 0.19 -1.33
N VAL A 249 -20.25 -0.77 -0.41
CA VAL A 249 -19.78 -0.53 0.95
C VAL A 249 -18.62 -1.46 1.22
N GLU A 250 -17.50 -0.91 1.67
CA GLU A 250 -16.31 -1.64 2.07
C GLU A 250 -16.10 -1.47 3.57
N TYR A 251 -15.87 -2.58 4.27
CA TYR A 251 -15.56 -2.61 5.70
C TYR A 251 -14.16 -3.18 5.89
N LYS A 252 -13.33 -2.49 6.66
CA LYS A 252 -11.93 -2.84 6.83
C LYS A 252 -11.48 -2.63 8.27
N PHE A 253 -10.67 -3.55 8.77
CA PHE A 253 -9.96 -3.40 10.04
C PHE A 253 -8.46 -3.33 9.78
N GLU A 254 -7.81 -2.40 10.47
CA GLU A 254 -6.40 -2.06 10.30
C GLU A 254 -5.74 -1.96 11.67
N TRP A 255 -4.57 -2.56 11.84
CA TRP A 255 -3.79 -2.46 13.07
C TRP A 255 -2.54 -1.62 12.81
N ILE A 256 -2.47 -0.48 13.50
CA ILE A 256 -1.48 0.58 13.25
C ILE A 256 -0.72 0.83 14.56
N THR A 257 0.59 1.02 14.46
CA THR A 257 1.50 1.23 15.60
C THR A 257 2.28 2.54 15.43
N ASP A 258 2.76 3.11 16.54
CA ASP A 258 3.73 4.22 16.60
C ASP A 258 5.17 3.70 16.83
N SER A 259 5.36 2.38 16.74
CA SER A 259 6.67 1.78 16.94
C SER A 259 7.65 2.24 15.86
N PRO A 260 8.82 2.79 16.22
CA PRO A 260 9.84 3.22 15.25
C PRO A 260 10.53 2.05 14.54
N MET A 261 10.14 0.81 14.83
CA MET A 261 10.67 -0.40 14.19
C MET A 261 9.94 -0.75 12.89
N VAL A 262 8.80 -0.14 12.62
CA VAL A 262 7.98 -0.38 11.44
C VAL A 262 7.40 0.93 10.93
N ASP A 263 7.49 1.16 9.62
CA ASP A 263 7.15 2.47 9.08
C ASP A 263 5.64 2.68 8.85
N PHE A 264 4.86 1.60 8.62
CA PHE A 264 3.39 1.71 8.48
C PHE A 264 2.63 0.36 8.34
N LEU A 265 1.39 0.32 8.89
CA LEU A 265 0.34 -0.73 8.81
C LEU A 265 0.82 -2.18 8.99
N LEU A 266 0.65 -2.72 10.21
CA LEU A 266 1.08 -4.07 10.57
C LEU A 266 0.19 -5.17 10.01
N ALA A 267 -1.13 -4.96 10.02
CA ALA A 267 -2.09 -5.91 9.51
C ALA A 267 -3.36 -5.19 9.02
N GLU A 268 -4.03 -5.79 8.05
CA GLU A 268 -5.28 -5.33 7.47
C GLU A 268 -6.14 -6.52 7.06
N VAL A 269 -7.46 -6.38 7.24
CA VAL A 269 -8.44 -7.34 6.77
C VAL A 269 -9.71 -6.65 6.30
N VAL A 270 -10.24 -7.11 5.16
CA VAL A 270 -11.56 -6.73 4.68
C VAL A 270 -12.59 -7.68 5.29
N VAL A 271 -13.72 -7.14 5.70
CA VAL A 271 -14.81 -7.90 6.33
C VAL A 271 -16.15 -7.60 5.67
N ASP A 272 -17.16 -8.42 5.93
CA ASP A 272 -18.54 -8.12 5.57
C ASP A 272 -19.22 -7.21 6.61
N SER A 273 -20.49 -6.87 6.39
CA SER A 273 -21.26 -6.01 7.31
C SER A 273 -21.52 -6.64 8.69
N LEU A 274 -21.22 -7.92 8.87
CA LEU A 274 -21.32 -8.67 10.13
C LEU A 274 -19.93 -8.93 10.74
N ASP A 275 -18.91 -8.27 10.19
CA ASP A 275 -17.50 -8.39 10.55
C ASP A 275 -16.88 -9.79 10.31
N ASN A 276 -17.45 -10.59 9.41
CA ASN A 276 -16.80 -11.83 8.95
C ASN A 276 -15.69 -11.52 7.94
N ILE A 277 -14.54 -12.16 8.09
CA ILE A 277 -13.37 -11.97 7.22
C ILE A 277 -13.68 -12.37 5.77
N ILE A 278 -13.38 -11.49 4.81
CA ILE A 278 -13.47 -11.72 3.37
C ILE A 278 -12.08 -11.53 2.75
N GLY A 279 -11.60 -12.53 2.01
CA GLY A 279 -10.37 -12.39 1.22
C GLY A 279 -9.06 -12.54 1.99
N GLY A 280 -9.12 -12.81 3.30
CA GLY A 280 -7.97 -13.10 4.14
C GLY A 280 -7.29 -11.86 4.73
N PHE A 281 -6.10 -12.04 5.27
CA PHE A 281 -5.31 -10.96 5.91
C PHE A 281 -4.16 -10.51 5.03
N SER A 282 -3.95 -9.20 5.00
CA SER A 282 -2.67 -8.59 4.63
C SER A 282 -1.89 -8.31 5.91
N PHE A 283 -0.59 -8.60 5.94
CA PHE A 283 0.26 -8.26 7.09
C PHE A 283 1.65 -7.85 6.64
N GLN A 284 2.24 -6.91 7.39
CA GLN A 284 3.60 -6.48 7.14
C GLN A 284 4.57 -7.62 7.45
N ASN A 285 5.54 -7.79 6.58
CA ASN A 285 6.56 -8.81 6.72
C ASN A 285 7.93 -8.18 6.46
N MET A 286 8.99 -8.87 6.86
CA MET A 286 10.32 -8.51 6.40
C MET A 286 10.41 -8.73 4.89
N PRO A 287 11.29 -7.97 4.19
CA PRO A 287 11.65 -8.34 2.83
C PRO A 287 12.07 -9.80 2.82
N THR A 288 11.38 -10.61 2.02
CA THR A 288 11.88 -11.96 1.75
C THR A 288 13.29 -11.79 1.21
N GLN A 289 14.28 -12.48 1.81
CA GLN A 289 15.63 -12.55 1.27
C GLN A 289 15.61 -13.37 -0.04
N SER A 290 14.94 -12.87 -1.07
CA SER A 290 14.98 -13.27 -2.48
C SER A 290 14.03 -12.39 -3.29
N GLN A 291 14.50 -11.19 -3.63
CA GLN A 291 14.39 -10.57 -4.97
C GLN A 291 15.02 -9.17 -4.89
N THR A 292 16.34 -9.10 -5.04
CA THR A 292 16.97 -7.84 -5.44
C THR A 292 16.42 -7.47 -6.82
N GLN A 293 15.76 -6.31 -6.92
CA GLN A 293 15.40 -5.57 -8.15
C GLN A 293 15.83 -6.26 -9.46
N ASP A 294 14.86 -6.89 -10.13
CA ASP A 294 15.07 -7.75 -11.29
C ASP A 294 15.26 -7.00 -12.62
N LEU A 295 15.69 -5.74 -12.57
CA LEU A 295 16.07 -4.95 -13.76
C LEU A 295 17.59 -4.84 -13.95
N ILE A 296 18.38 -4.89 -12.88
CA ILE A 296 19.86 -4.84 -12.94
C ILE A 296 20.47 -6.24 -12.79
N SER A 297 19.77 -7.16 -12.10
CA SER A 297 20.20 -8.54 -11.84
C SER A 297 20.45 -9.38 -13.11
N LYS A 298 19.78 -9.05 -14.22
CA LYS A 298 19.90 -9.69 -15.54
C LYS A 298 21.13 -9.23 -16.32
N SER A 299 21.66 -8.05 -16.02
CA SER A 299 22.82 -7.47 -16.69
C SER A 299 24.15 -8.04 -16.21
N PHE A 300 24.15 -8.86 -15.16
CA PHE A 300 25.36 -9.45 -14.59
C PHE A 300 25.29 -10.97 -14.49
N LYS A 301 26.26 -11.66 -15.07
CA LYS A 301 26.45 -13.10 -14.94
C LYS A 301 27.60 -13.35 -13.97
N ILE A 302 27.34 -14.14 -12.93
CA ILE A 302 28.38 -14.51 -11.95
C ILE A 302 28.46 -16.03 -11.88
N TYR A 303 29.63 -16.57 -12.16
CA TYR A 303 29.83 -18.01 -12.25
C TYR A 303 31.30 -18.41 -12.05
N PRO A 304 31.58 -19.63 -11.55
CA PRO A 304 30.61 -20.57 -11.01
C PRO A 304 30.13 -20.15 -9.60
N ILE A 305 28.85 -20.36 -9.30
CA ILE A 305 28.34 -20.34 -7.93
C ILE A 305 27.64 -21.68 -7.72
N PRO A 306 28.09 -22.52 -6.77
CA PRO A 306 29.17 -22.31 -5.79
C PRO A 306 30.59 -22.42 -6.38
N SER A 307 31.60 -21.85 -5.73
CA SER A 307 33.03 -21.95 -6.13
C SER A 307 33.96 -22.14 -4.94
N SER A 308 35.15 -22.71 -5.17
CA SER A 308 36.21 -22.87 -4.16
C SER A 308 37.44 -21.99 -4.40
N TYR A 309 37.67 -21.50 -5.62
CA TYR A 309 38.92 -20.81 -5.97
C TYR A 309 38.68 -19.41 -6.54
N ASN A 310 37.75 -19.28 -7.49
CA ASN A 310 37.46 -17.99 -8.11
C ASN A 310 36.02 -17.89 -8.60
N ILE A 311 35.53 -16.66 -8.74
CA ILE A 311 34.28 -16.36 -9.45
C ILE A 311 34.56 -15.38 -10.57
N THR A 312 33.91 -15.58 -11.70
CA THR A 312 33.92 -14.65 -12.83
C THR A 312 32.65 -13.82 -12.76
N ILE A 313 32.80 -12.51 -12.94
CA ILE A 313 31.71 -11.55 -13.01
C ILE A 313 31.75 -10.97 -14.42
N GLU A 314 30.65 -11.09 -15.16
CA GLU A 314 30.46 -10.48 -16.47
C GLU A 314 29.28 -9.51 -16.41
N SER A 315 29.41 -8.40 -17.12
CA SER A 315 28.38 -7.39 -17.32
C SER A 315 28.05 -7.26 -18.81
N GLU A 316 26.77 -7.06 -19.12
CA GLU A 316 26.33 -6.73 -20.48
C GLU A 316 26.69 -5.27 -20.87
N ASP A 317 26.91 -4.40 -19.87
CA ASP A 317 27.29 -2.99 -20.06
C ASP A 317 28.83 -2.82 -19.98
N LYS A 318 29.43 -2.07 -20.93
CA LYS A 318 30.89 -1.75 -20.93
C LYS A 318 31.27 -0.57 -20.03
N ASN A 319 30.38 -0.18 -19.12
CA ASN A 319 30.62 0.92 -18.20
C ASN A 319 31.43 0.45 -16.98
N ARG A 320 31.99 1.41 -16.23
CA ARG A 320 32.65 1.13 -14.94
C ARG A 320 31.64 0.55 -13.96
N ILE A 321 32.00 -0.58 -13.35
CA ILE A 321 31.24 -1.23 -12.29
C ILE A 321 32.15 -1.33 -11.07
N ASP A 322 31.71 -0.79 -9.94
CA ASP A 322 32.39 -0.96 -8.66
C ASP A 322 31.78 -2.19 -7.95
N PHE A 323 32.60 -3.00 -7.29
CA PHE A 323 32.14 -4.17 -6.54
C PHE A 323 32.70 -4.21 -5.13
N CYS A 324 31.95 -4.87 -4.25
CA CYS A 324 32.31 -5.08 -2.86
C CYS A 324 31.86 -6.47 -2.40
N LEU A 325 32.77 -7.26 -1.84
CA LEU A 325 32.48 -8.55 -1.22
C LEU A 325 32.44 -8.38 0.31
N ARG A 326 31.37 -8.86 0.94
CA ARG A 326 31.16 -8.82 2.39
C ARG A 326 30.84 -10.19 2.95
N ASP A 327 31.20 -10.42 4.21
CA ASP A 327 30.77 -11.62 4.94
C ASP A 327 29.31 -11.52 5.44
N LEU A 328 28.82 -12.57 6.11
CA LEU A 328 27.47 -12.63 6.67
C LEU A 328 27.16 -11.54 7.71
N ASN A 329 28.19 -10.96 8.34
CA ASN A 329 28.05 -9.90 9.33
C ASN A 329 28.20 -8.50 8.70
N GLY A 330 28.30 -8.42 7.37
CA GLY A 330 28.46 -7.16 6.63
C GLY A 330 29.89 -6.60 6.62
N LYS A 331 30.88 -7.35 7.17
CA LYS A 331 32.28 -6.93 7.17
C LYS A 331 32.82 -6.92 5.75
N LEU A 332 33.44 -5.80 5.36
CA LEU A 332 34.14 -5.68 4.08
C LEU A 332 35.30 -6.66 3.99
N ILE A 333 35.30 -7.50 2.96
CA ILE A 333 36.37 -8.44 2.65
C ILE A 333 37.24 -7.90 1.52
N LEU A 334 36.61 -7.41 0.45
CA LEU A 334 37.29 -6.91 -0.73
C LEU A 334 36.43 -5.88 -1.45
N GLU A 335 37.05 -4.86 -2.04
CA GLU A 335 36.42 -3.89 -2.93
C GLU A 335 37.37 -3.57 -4.09
N ASP A 336 36.82 -3.45 -5.30
CA ASP A 336 37.54 -2.98 -6.48
C ASP A 336 36.54 -2.58 -7.59
N HIS A 337 37.01 -2.38 -8.81
CA HIS A 337 36.22 -1.99 -9.97
C HIS A 337 36.67 -2.73 -11.24
N PHE A 338 35.76 -2.87 -12.20
CA PHE A 338 36.06 -3.47 -13.49
C PHE A 338 35.21 -2.87 -14.62
N TYR A 339 35.57 -3.24 -15.85
CA TYR A 339 34.83 -2.93 -17.06
C TYR A 339 34.51 -4.24 -17.78
N TYR A 340 33.24 -4.47 -18.09
CA TYR A 340 32.73 -5.65 -18.79
C TYR A 340 32.93 -6.99 -18.06
N THR A 341 34.14 -7.44 -17.75
CA THR A 341 34.37 -8.70 -17.00
C THR A 341 35.54 -8.60 -16.03
N THR A 342 35.48 -9.37 -14.95
CA THR A 342 36.59 -9.58 -14.01
C THR A 342 36.52 -10.96 -13.38
N THR A 343 37.66 -11.41 -12.83
CA THR A 343 37.75 -12.65 -12.04
C THR A 343 38.22 -12.30 -10.63
N LEU A 344 37.43 -12.73 -9.65
CA LEU A 344 37.69 -12.56 -8.22
C LEU A 344 38.29 -13.85 -7.66
N SER A 345 39.47 -13.78 -7.04
CA SER A 345 40.00 -14.91 -6.26
C SER A 345 39.28 -15.00 -4.91
N LEU A 346 38.93 -16.22 -4.52
CA LEU A 346 38.36 -16.59 -3.23
C LEU A 346 39.38 -17.30 -2.33
N ASP A 347 40.65 -17.37 -2.77
CA ASP A 347 41.70 -18.05 -2.03
C ASP A 347 41.90 -17.43 -0.65
N GLY A 348 41.89 -18.28 0.38
CA GLY A 348 42.04 -17.86 1.78
C GLY A 348 40.74 -17.41 2.45
N LEU A 349 39.60 -17.38 1.75
CA LEU A 349 38.29 -17.15 2.37
C LEU A 349 37.79 -18.42 3.08
N LEU A 350 37.16 -18.25 4.23
CA LEU A 350 36.52 -19.35 4.95
C LEU A 350 35.30 -19.86 4.16
N LYS A 351 35.01 -21.16 4.25
CA LYS A 351 33.82 -21.77 3.67
C LYS A 351 32.57 -21.12 4.26
N GLY A 352 31.66 -20.67 3.40
CA GLY A 352 30.48 -19.94 3.86
C GLY A 352 29.81 -19.10 2.78
N ASN A 353 28.78 -18.38 3.20
CA ASN A 353 28.06 -17.45 2.36
C ASN A 353 28.70 -16.05 2.44
N TYR A 354 28.80 -15.40 1.29
CA TYR A 354 29.27 -14.02 1.16
C TYR A 354 28.27 -13.24 0.29
N PHE A 355 28.26 -11.93 0.43
CA PHE A 355 27.46 -11.02 -0.37
C PHE A 355 28.35 -10.20 -1.27
N LEU A 356 28.15 -10.31 -2.58
CA LEU A 356 28.80 -9.50 -3.60
C LEU A 356 27.84 -8.39 -4.02
N GLU A 357 28.16 -7.15 -3.65
CA GLU A 357 27.47 -5.95 -4.11
C GLU A 357 28.17 -5.41 -5.37
N LEU A 358 27.39 -5.09 -6.40
CA LEU A 358 27.81 -4.49 -7.67
C LEU A 358 27.11 -3.14 -7.81
N LYS A 359 27.85 -2.07 -8.08
CA LYS A 359 27.35 -0.70 -8.21
C LYS A 359 27.66 -0.14 -9.60
N THR A 360 26.66 0.49 -10.19
CA THR A 360 26.75 1.23 -11.45
C THR A 360 26.13 2.61 -11.29
N LYS A 361 26.31 3.48 -12.28
CA LYS A 361 25.60 4.78 -12.33
C LYS A 361 24.05 4.64 -12.39
N LYS A 362 23.53 3.49 -12.81
CA LYS A 362 22.09 3.23 -12.96
C LYS A 362 21.46 2.60 -11.71
N GLY A 363 22.27 2.17 -10.74
CA GLY A 363 21.83 1.48 -9.53
C GLY A 363 22.79 0.38 -9.08
N ASN A 364 22.40 -0.36 -8.04
CA ASN A 364 23.18 -1.44 -7.44
C ASN A 364 22.46 -2.80 -7.51
N CYS A 365 23.23 -3.88 -7.37
CA CYS A 365 22.76 -5.26 -7.34
C CYS A 365 23.55 -6.02 -6.26
N ILE A 366 22.90 -6.92 -5.51
CA ILE A 366 23.57 -7.77 -4.53
C ILE A 366 23.34 -9.23 -4.92
N LYS A 367 24.40 -10.04 -4.93
CA LYS A 367 24.37 -11.46 -5.28
C LYS A 367 25.05 -12.28 -4.20
N LYS A 368 24.44 -13.41 -3.85
CA LYS A 368 24.99 -14.35 -2.87
C LYS A 368 26.06 -15.23 -3.54
N VAL A 369 27.24 -15.28 -2.94
CA VAL A 369 28.36 -16.14 -3.35
C VAL A 369 28.55 -17.23 -2.29
N LEU A 370 28.54 -18.49 -2.70
CA LEU A 370 28.82 -19.63 -1.82
C LEU A 370 30.25 -20.12 -2.05
N VAL A 371 31.11 -19.99 -1.03
CA VAL A 371 32.50 -20.48 -1.02
C VAL A 371 32.52 -21.88 -0.39
N LYS A 372 33.02 -22.86 -1.15
CA LYS A 372 33.02 -24.30 -0.80
C LYS A 372 34.31 -24.82 -0.21
#